data_AF-A0A950EYU5-F1
#
_entry.id   AF-A0A950EYU5-F1
#
_cell.length_a   1.000
_cell.length_b   1.000
_cell.length_c   1.000
_cell.angle_alpha   90.00
_cell.angle_beta   90.00
_cell.angle_gamma   90.00
#
_symmetry.space_group_name_H-M   'P 1'
#
loop_
_entity.id
_entity.type
_entity.pdbx_description
1 polymer ?
#
loop_
_entity_poly.entity_id
_entity_poly.type
_entity_poly.pdbx_seq_one_letter_code
_entity_poly.pdbx_strand_id
1 'polypeptide(L)' 'MGIGLWIFILVVFIFEIYLFWRIAEKAGYPGVASLLMIIPIVNLIAFIYFAFAEWPIERQARGGQLVR' A
#
# COMPACT_ATOMS: atom_id res chain seq x y z
N MET A 1 -14.43 0.66 -28.28
CA MET A 1 -14.04 -0.18 -27.12
C MET A 1 -15.30 -0.82 -26.55
N GLY A 2 -15.30 -2.13 -26.30
CA GLY A 2 -16.48 -2.85 -25.79
C GLY A 2 -16.63 -2.76 -24.26
N ILE A 3 -17.84 -2.99 -23.75
CA ILE A 3 -18.16 -2.95 -22.31
C ILE A 3 -17.33 -3.93 -21.47
N GLY A 4 -16.92 -5.07 -22.06
CA GLY A 4 -16.07 -6.05 -21.38
C GLY A 4 -14.71 -5.51 -20.95
N LEU A 5 -14.11 -4.59 -21.74
CA LEU A 5 -12.84 -3.96 -21.38
C LEU A 5 -12.98 -3.07 -20.14
N TRP A 6 -14.07 -2.33 -20.05
CA TRP A 6 -14.35 -1.47 -18.90
C TRP A 6 -14.58 -2.25 -17.61
N ILE A 7 -15.30 -3.38 -17.68
CA ILE A 7 -15.49 -4.29 -16.55
C ILE A 7 -14.14 -4.85 -16.09
N PHE A 8 -13.31 -5.30 -17.03
CA PHE A 8 -11.98 -5.82 -16.72
C PHE A 8 -11.10 -4.78 -16.02
N ILE A 9 -11.04 -3.55 -16.53
CA ILE A 9 -10.29 -2.44 -15.90
C ILE A 9 -10.77 -2.21 -14.46
N LEU A 10 -12.09 -2.20 -14.25
CA LEU A 10 -12.66 -1.97 -12.93
C LEU A 10 -12.32 -3.09 -11.93
N VAL A 11 -12.33 -4.34 -12.37
CA VAL A 11 -11.93 -5.49 -11.53
C VAL A 11 -10.46 -5.41 -11.16
N VAL A 12 -9.58 -5.12 -12.13
CA VAL A 12 -8.14 -4.96 -11.89
C VAL A 12 -7.87 -3.82 -10.90
N PHE A 13 -8.55 -2.69 -11.07
CA PHE A 13 -8.39 -1.53 -10.19
C PHE A 13 -8.80 -1.82 -8.73
N ILE A 14 -9.92 -2.50 -8.52
CA ILE A 14 -10.35 -2.91 -7.16
C ILE A 14 -9.33 -3.88 -6.55
N PHE A 15 -8.83 -4.83 -7.35
CA PHE A 15 -7.84 -5.79 -6.89
C PHE A 15 -6.51 -5.11 -6.51
N GLU A 16 -6.08 -4.11 -7.27
CA GLU A 16 -4.90 -3.30 -6.97
C GLU A 16 -5.03 -2.59 -5.62
N ILE A 17 -6.16 -1.91 -5.36
CA ILE A 17 -6.44 -1.27 -4.06
C ILE A 17 -6.38 -2.30 -2.92
N TYR A 18 -6.97 -3.48 -3.12
CA TYR A 18 -6.92 -4.56 -2.14
C TYR A 18 -5.48 -4.99 -1.84
N LEU A 19 -4.64 -5.18 -2.86
CA LEU A 19 -3.23 -5.53 -2.66
C LEU A 19 -2.48 -4.45 -1.87
N PHE A 20 -2.65 -3.17 -2.22
CA PHE A 20 -2.02 -2.08 -1.49
C PHE A 20 -2.48 -1.98 -0.04
N TRP A 21 -3.76 -2.24 0.23
CA TRP A 21 -4.28 -2.32 1.59
C TRP A 21 -3.53 -3.38 2.39
N ARG A 22 -3.39 -4.59 1.82
CA ARG A 22 -2.69 -5.71 2.49
C ARG A 22 -1.21 -5.43 2.69
N ILE A 23 -0.55 -4.72 1.77
CA ILE A 23 0.86 -4.30 1.92
C ILE A 23 0.99 -3.26 3.05
N ALA A 24 0.10 -2.26 3.08
CA ALA A 24 0.11 -1.23 4.12
C ALA A 24 -0.04 -1.84 5.53
N GLU A 25 -0.99 -2.77 5.70
CA GLU A 25 -1.17 -3.51 6.97
C GLU A 25 0.10 -4.29 7.36
N LYS A 26 0.76 -4.95 6.40
CA LYS A 26 2.00 -5.70 6.66
C LYS A 26 3.18 -4.81 7.04
N ALA A 27 3.27 -3.61 6.48
CA ALA A 27 4.29 -2.63 6.84
C ALA A 27 3.99 -1.95 8.20
N GLY A 28 2.81 -2.19 8.79
CA GLY A 28 2.39 -1.61 10.07
C GLY A 28 1.70 -0.24 9.94
N TYR A 29 1.25 0.11 8.73
CA TYR A 29 0.37 1.26 8.48
C TYR A 29 -1.10 0.84 8.57
N PRO A 30 -2.04 1.78 8.85
CA PRO A 30 -3.47 1.48 8.73
C PRO A 30 -3.81 1.19 7.27
N GLY A 31 -4.51 0.08 7.01
CA GLY A 31 -4.85 -0.34 5.65
C GLY A 31 -5.63 0.72 4.84
N VAL A 32 -6.42 1.56 5.50
CA VAL A 32 -7.12 2.71 4.88
C VAL A 32 -6.16 3.71 4.20
N ALA A 33 -4.89 3.77 4.61
CA ALA A 33 -3.89 4.62 3.97
C ALA A 33 -3.64 4.23 2.49
N SER A 34 -3.94 2.99 2.09
CA SER A 34 -3.83 2.56 0.69
C SER A 34 -4.82 3.28 -0.24
N LEU A 35 -5.95 3.78 0.26
CA LEU A 35 -6.91 4.55 -0.55
C LEU A 35 -6.30 5.84 -1.10
N LEU A 36 -5.28 6.39 -0.43
CA LEU A 36 -4.55 7.57 -0.92
C LEU A 36 -3.76 7.27 -2.19
N MET A 37 -3.43 6.00 -2.45
CA MET A 37 -2.72 5.57 -3.67
C MET A 37 -3.59 5.63 -4.93
N ILE A 38 -4.89 5.93 -4.81
CA ILE A 38 -5.76 6.24 -5.95
C ILE A 38 -5.31 7.54 -6.64
N ILE A 39 -4.70 8.47 -5.90
CA ILE A 39 -4.20 9.73 -6.45
C ILE A 39 -2.82 9.49 -7.08
N PRO A 40 -2.62 9.72 -8.40
CA PRO A 40 -1.40 9.32 -9.10
C PRO A 40 -0.09 9.86 -8.50
N ILE A 41 -0.09 11.14 -8.10
CA ILE A 41 1.09 11.79 -7.50
C ILE A 41 1.37 11.18 -6.11
N VAL A 42 0.32 10.94 -5.32
CA VAL A 42 0.47 10.34 -3.99
C VAL A 42 0.95 8.90 -4.11
N ASN A 43 0.47 8.14 -5.10
CA ASN A 43 0.96 6.79 -5.37
C ASN A 43 2.47 6.79 -5.69
N LEU A 44 2.93 7.71 -6.55
CA LEU A 44 4.35 7.83 -6.88
C LEU A 44 5.19 8.17 -5.64
N ILE A 45 4.76 9.15 -4.85
CA ILE A 45 5.43 9.52 -3.58
C ILE A 45 5.42 8.33 -2.61
N ALA A 46 4.30 7.63 -2.52
CA ALA A 46 4.16 6.47 -1.66
C ALA A 46 5.12 5.35 -2.08
N PHE A 47 5.28 5.06 -3.37
CA PHE A 47 6.27 4.08 -3.84
C PHE A 47 7.69 4.43 -3.43
N ILE A 48 8.10 5.70 -3.63
CA ILE A 48 9.43 6.18 -3.20
C ILE A 48 9.57 6.02 -1.68
N TYR A 49 8.55 6.43 -0.92
CA TYR A 49 8.57 6.33 0.52
C TYR A 49 8.62 4.88 1.01
N PHE A 50 7.75 4.00 0.51
CA PHE A 50 7.75 2.57 0.85
C PHE A 50 9.06 1.87 0.48
N ALA A 51 9.76 2.31 -0.56
CA ALA A 51 11.03 1.73 -0.99
C ALA A 51 12.22 2.11 -0.09
N PHE A 52 12.23 3.34 0.46
CA PHE A 52 13.41 3.88 1.16
C PHE A 52 13.19 4.17 2.65
N ALA A 53 11.95 4.34 3.11
CA ALA A 53 11.66 4.64 4.51
C ALA A 53 11.66 3.37 5.37
N GLU A 54 12.12 3.48 6.61
CA GLU A 54 11.96 2.43 7.62
C GLU A 54 10.47 2.29 7.98
N TRP A 55 9.96 1.06 7.94
CA TRP A 55 8.55 0.81 8.18
C TRP A 55 8.21 0.78 9.69
N PRO A 56 6.96 1.12 10.07
CA PRO A 56 6.50 1.02 11.46
C PRO A 56 6.76 -0.35 12.08
N ILE A 57 6.58 -1.43 11.31
CA ILE A 57 6.82 -2.79 11.78
C ILE A 57 8.30 -3.09 12.04
N GLU A 58 9.20 -2.55 11.21
CA GLU A 58 10.66 -2.69 11.38
C GLU A 58 11.13 -1.96 12.64
N ARG A 59 10.59 -0.75 12.86
CA ARG A 59 10.85 0.03 14.08
C ARG A 59 10.38 -0.70 15.33
N GLN A 60 9.20 -1.32 15.30
CA GLN A 60 8.68 -2.13 16.40
C GLN A 60 9.57 -3.35 16.67
N ALA A 61 9.98 -4.06 15.62
CA ALA A 61 10.88 -5.22 15.73
C ALA A 61 12.24 -4.84 16.34
N ARG A 62 12.83 -3.72 15.90
CA ARG A 62 14.09 -3.18 16.44
C ARG A 62 13.94 -2.76 17.92
N GLY A 63 12.87 -2.04 18.25
CA GLY A 63 12.60 -1.62 19.63
C GLY A 63 12.40 -2.81 20.57
N GLY A 64 11.71 -3.86 20.11
CA GLY A 64 11.55 -5.11 20.87
C GLY A 64 12.86 -5.90 21.06
N GLN A 65 13.84 -5.76 20.16
CA GLN A 65 15.18 -6.35 20.34
C GLN A 65 16.02 -5.61 21.38
N LEU A 66 15.84 -4.31 21.58
CA LEU A 66 16.61 -3.52 22.55
C LEU A 66 16.16 -3.72 24.01
N VAL A 67 14.95 -4.25 24.22
CA VAL A 67 14.35 -4.49 25.54
C VAL A 67 14.57 -5.95 26.01
N ARG A 68 15.12 -6.82 25.15
CA ARG A 68 15.48 -8.20 25.48
C ARG A 68 16.95 -8.33 25.80
#